data_AF-A0A953W9T8-F1
#
_entry.id   AF-A0A953W9T8-F1
#
_cell.length_a   1.000
_cell.length_b   1.000
_cell.length_c   1.000
_cell.angle_alpha   90.00
_cell.angle_beta   90.00
_cell.angle_gamma   90.00
#
_symmetry.space_group_name_H-M   'P 1'
#
loop_
_entity.id
_entity.type
_entity.pdbx_description
1 polymer ?
#
loop_
_entity_poly.entity_id
_entity_poly.type
_entity_poly.pdbx_seq_one_letter_code
_entity_poly.pdbx_strand_id
1 'polypeptide(L)'
;FALDGMPGKQLAIDSDVAAGAISHEEAKERRRIEQEETTFFGSLDGASKFVKGDAVAGLLITMLNLVVGMVMGIAAHDLSLADAVETYSILTVGDGLVSQIPSVIISVAAAMLLSKGGAAGPADRALLKEFGAHPVAILTVSGCLVVFAFVPGLPFTPFFMGASLLGGVGAYLYRQREAERRRARQTPAREVKPVEKPIGDFISLDEIKVEFAPDLVPLALDAASGLEARVSKIRNFLAGEFGFIVPPVRLTDDSAKARGEYVIKVQGVDASSFRLEVDRLLVLVDKDLHSSLPGADVEEPVYRAPARWVDPSARERAIALGLPVVEPAEVLATHLLETIKANFGRLMTRGAARKILDEFSNTSDPARNTANKALLDEFIPDKAPVEVVQGVFRLLLEEGVSIRNVGAIVEAIAEARPWCSSTEQIVEFVRRRLSRQITASLKTADGAIPLVQISPDWEGVFTQYEVAKDN
;
A
#
# COMPACT_ATOMS: atom_id res chain seq x y z
N PHE A 1 22.21 -13.36 -0.73
CA PHE A 1 21.45 -12.10 -0.60
C PHE A 1 20.65 -12.03 0.70
N ALA A 2 19.64 -12.88 0.95
CA ALA A 2 18.88 -12.83 2.22
C ALA A 2 19.71 -13.22 3.46
N LEU A 3 20.59 -14.22 3.34
CA LEU A 3 21.48 -14.69 4.41
C LEU A 3 22.60 -13.69 4.78
N ASP A 4 22.98 -12.80 3.85
CA ASP A 4 24.09 -11.86 4.05
C ASP A 4 23.73 -10.72 5.03
N GLY A 5 22.43 -10.46 5.23
CA GLY A 5 21.91 -9.45 6.15
C GLY A 5 21.71 -9.93 7.59
N MET A 6 21.88 -11.24 7.86
CA MET A 6 21.61 -11.85 9.18
C MET A 6 22.41 -11.25 10.34
N PRO A 7 23.72 -10.97 10.20
CA PRO A 7 24.49 -10.38 11.30
C PRO A 7 23.95 -9.01 11.70
N GLY A 8 23.48 -8.22 10.74
CA GLY A 8 22.88 -6.90 10.99
C GLY A 8 21.55 -6.99 11.73
N LYS A 9 20.72 -7.99 11.41
CA LYS A 9 19.44 -8.22 12.10
C LYS A 9 19.62 -8.71 13.54
N GLN A 10 20.59 -9.59 13.81
CA GLN A 10 20.90 -10.04 15.17
C GLN A 10 21.45 -8.90 16.04
N LEU A 11 22.34 -8.08 15.46
CA LEU A 11 22.86 -6.86 16.12
C LEU A 11 21.74 -5.85 16.40
N ALA A 12 20.75 -5.72 15.52
CA ALA A 12 19.58 -4.86 15.75
C ALA A 12 18.74 -5.36 16.95
N ILE A 13 18.52 -6.67 17.08
CA ILE A 13 17.80 -7.24 18.23
C ILE A 13 18.59 -7.04 19.54
N ASP A 14 19.91 -7.18 19.52
CA ASP A 14 20.77 -6.90 20.69
C ASP A 14 20.72 -5.42 21.08
N SER A 15 20.71 -4.53 20.09
CA SER A 15 20.56 -3.09 20.28
C SER A 15 19.19 -2.73 20.87
N ASP A 16 18.11 -3.36 20.40
CA ASP A 16 16.74 -3.13 20.88
C ASP A 16 16.56 -3.60 22.34
N VAL A 17 17.22 -4.70 22.73
CA VAL A 17 17.24 -5.18 24.13
C VAL A 17 18.02 -4.23 25.02
N ALA A 18 19.21 -3.79 24.58
CA ALA A 18 20.04 -2.85 25.34
C ALA A 18 19.37 -1.48 25.52
N ALA A 19 18.56 -1.06 24.55
CA ALA A 19 17.76 0.16 24.58
C ALA A 19 16.44 0.01 25.38
N GLY A 20 16.10 -1.20 25.86
CA GLY A 20 14.85 -1.46 26.58
C GLY A 20 13.58 -1.37 25.71
N ALA A 21 13.72 -1.35 24.39
CA ALA A 21 12.60 -1.25 23.44
C ALA A 21 11.80 -2.55 23.32
N ILE A 22 12.43 -3.69 23.62
CA ILE A 22 11.81 -5.01 23.66
C ILE A 22 12.22 -5.76 24.93
N SER A 23 11.32 -6.61 25.44
CA SER A 23 11.62 -7.46 26.60
C SER A 23 12.57 -8.61 26.25
N HIS A 24 13.23 -9.21 27.25
CA HIS A 24 14.09 -10.38 27.03
C HIS A 24 13.34 -11.59 26.42
N GLU A 25 12.06 -11.79 26.77
CA GLU A 25 11.24 -12.85 26.17
C GLU A 25 10.89 -12.54 24.71
N GLU A 26 10.58 -11.28 24.40
CA GLU A 26 10.29 -10.84 23.03
C GLU A 26 11.53 -10.90 22.12
N ALA A 27 12.70 -10.57 22.66
CA ALA A 27 13.97 -10.70 21.95
C ALA A 27 14.33 -12.17 21.70
N LYS A 28 14.06 -13.05 22.66
CA LYS A 28 14.25 -14.49 22.51
C LYS A 28 13.36 -15.06 21.40
N GLU A 29 12.11 -14.61 21.33
CA GLU A 29 11.18 -15.02 20.27
C GLU A 29 11.59 -14.48 18.90
N ARG A 30 12.01 -13.20 18.80
CA ARG A 30 12.54 -12.65 17.54
C ARG A 30 13.80 -13.36 17.07
N ARG A 31 14.72 -13.69 17.98
CA ARG A 31 15.92 -14.49 17.64
C ARG A 31 15.54 -15.88 17.16
N ARG A 32 14.54 -16.52 17.78
CA ARG A 32 14.01 -17.80 17.33
C ARG A 32 13.51 -17.70 15.89
N ILE A 33 12.69 -16.69 15.58
CA ILE A 33 12.14 -16.46 14.24
C ILE A 33 13.26 -16.18 13.21
N GLU A 34 14.22 -15.33 13.53
CA GLU A 34 15.36 -15.05 12.63
C GLU A 34 16.24 -16.29 12.41
N GLN A 35 16.47 -17.08 13.44
CA GLN A 35 17.23 -18.33 13.33
C GLN A 35 16.48 -19.39 12.52
N GLU A 36 15.16 -19.42 12.64
CA GLU A 36 14.25 -20.23 11.83
C GLU A 36 14.29 -19.83 10.35
N GLU A 37 14.23 -18.53 10.07
CA GLU A 37 14.38 -17.96 8.72
C GLU A 37 15.78 -18.27 8.13
N THR A 38 16.83 -18.17 8.95
CA THR A 38 18.21 -18.53 8.56
C THR A 38 18.32 -20.00 8.20
N THR A 39 17.78 -20.86 9.06
CA THR A 39 17.82 -22.30 8.86
C THR A 39 17.05 -22.66 7.60
N PHE A 40 15.90 -22.03 7.35
CA PHE A 40 15.10 -22.22 6.14
C PHE A 40 15.84 -21.79 4.87
N PHE A 41 16.41 -20.59 4.80
CA PHE A 41 17.13 -20.14 3.60
C PHE A 41 18.45 -20.87 3.38
N GLY A 42 19.18 -21.20 4.45
CA GLY A 42 20.43 -21.97 4.35
C GLY A 42 20.19 -23.40 3.86
N SER A 43 19.11 -24.02 4.34
CA SER A 43 18.72 -25.36 3.91
C SER A 43 18.12 -25.36 2.49
N LEU A 44 17.33 -24.35 2.11
CA LEU A 44 16.83 -24.17 0.73
C LEU A 44 17.95 -24.01 -0.30
N ASP A 45 18.99 -23.24 0.01
CA ASP A 45 20.14 -23.08 -0.90
C ASP A 45 20.87 -24.41 -1.10
N GLY A 46 21.04 -25.18 -0.02
CA GLY A 46 21.58 -26.55 -0.09
C GLY A 46 20.72 -27.47 -0.94
N ALA A 47 19.44 -27.60 -0.62
CA ALA A 47 18.50 -28.47 -1.35
C ALA A 47 18.38 -28.08 -2.82
N SER A 48 18.32 -26.78 -3.15
CA SER A 48 18.24 -26.29 -4.52
C SER A 48 19.49 -26.66 -5.35
N LYS A 49 20.69 -26.56 -4.75
CA LYS A 49 21.95 -26.97 -5.39
C LYS A 49 22.01 -28.48 -5.64
N PHE A 50 21.57 -29.30 -4.69
CA PHE A 50 21.50 -30.76 -4.85
C PHE A 50 20.51 -31.18 -5.95
N VAL A 51 19.30 -30.62 -5.95
CA VAL A 51 18.25 -30.95 -6.94
C VAL A 51 18.67 -30.52 -8.35
N LYS A 52 19.29 -29.34 -8.49
CA LYS A 52 19.84 -28.88 -9.76
C LYS A 52 20.96 -29.79 -10.27
N GLY A 53 21.85 -30.24 -9.38
CA GLY A 53 22.92 -31.17 -9.71
C GLY A 53 22.41 -32.53 -10.18
N ASP A 54 21.42 -33.07 -9.48
CA ASP A 54 20.81 -34.36 -9.80
C ASP A 54 20.04 -34.33 -11.15
N ALA A 55 19.29 -33.26 -11.41
CA ALA A 55 18.59 -33.09 -12.68
C ALA A 55 19.55 -32.99 -13.88
N VAL A 56 20.67 -32.27 -13.72
CA VAL A 56 21.70 -32.13 -14.77
C VAL A 56 22.42 -33.46 -15.00
N ALA A 57 22.77 -34.18 -13.92
CA ALA A 57 23.39 -35.50 -14.02
C ALA A 57 22.47 -36.51 -14.70
N GLY A 58 21.18 -36.53 -14.34
CA GLY A 58 20.17 -37.37 -14.96
C GLY A 58 20.05 -37.13 -16.47
N LEU A 59 19.96 -35.86 -16.89
CA LEU A 59 19.90 -35.49 -18.31
C LEU A 59 21.16 -35.95 -19.08
N LEU A 60 22.34 -35.78 -18.48
CA LEU A 60 23.61 -36.22 -19.06
C LEU A 60 23.68 -37.74 -19.20
N ILE A 61 23.25 -38.49 -18.17
CA ILE A 61 23.20 -39.96 -18.19
C ILE A 61 22.23 -40.44 -19.27
N THR A 62 21.03 -39.83 -19.37
CA THR A 62 20.05 -40.14 -20.41
C THR A 62 20.63 -39.91 -21.81
N MET A 63 21.31 -38.77 -22.03
CA MET A 63 21.94 -38.46 -23.31
C MET A 63 23.07 -39.44 -23.65
N LEU A 64 23.89 -39.80 -22.66
CA LEU A 64 24.98 -40.76 -22.84
C LEU A 64 24.45 -42.16 -23.15
N ASN A 65 23.45 -42.63 -22.41
CA ASN A 65 22.81 -43.94 -22.63
C ASN A 65 22.20 -44.03 -24.03
N LEU A 66 21.59 -42.95 -24.52
CA LEU A 66 21.04 -42.91 -25.87
C LEU A 66 22.13 -42.98 -26.94
N VAL A 67 23.16 -42.12 -26.85
CA VAL A 67 24.20 -42.00 -27.88
C VAL A 67 25.13 -43.21 -27.87
N VAL A 68 25.64 -43.60 -26.70
CA VAL A 68 26.55 -44.74 -26.56
C VAL A 68 25.81 -46.06 -26.82
N GLY A 69 24.57 -46.17 -26.34
CA GLY A 69 23.72 -47.33 -26.61
C GLY A 69 23.49 -47.54 -28.10
N MET A 70 23.18 -46.46 -28.84
CA MET A 70 23.00 -46.52 -30.29
C MET A 70 24.29 -46.88 -31.04
N VAL A 71 25.43 -46.28 -30.66
CA VAL A 71 26.74 -46.59 -31.26
C VAL A 71 27.13 -48.06 -31.01
N MET A 72 26.97 -48.56 -29.79
CA MET A 72 27.28 -49.96 -29.46
C MET A 72 26.28 -50.94 -30.08
N GLY A 73 25.00 -50.56 -30.18
CA GLY A 73 23.98 -51.36 -30.85
C GLY A 73 24.31 -51.63 -32.32
N ILE A 74 24.81 -50.60 -33.02
CA ILE A 74 25.22 -50.71 -34.42
C ILE A 74 26.58 -51.39 -34.56
N ALA A 75 27.57 -51.03 -33.74
CA ALA A 75 28.96 -51.46 -33.94
C ALA A 75 29.29 -52.82 -33.30
N ALA A 76 28.62 -53.21 -32.21
CA ALA A 76 28.92 -54.43 -31.45
C ALA A 76 27.80 -55.48 -31.49
N HIS A 77 26.57 -55.08 -31.80
CA HIS A 77 25.40 -55.97 -31.85
C HIS A 77 24.78 -56.12 -33.25
N ASP A 78 25.41 -55.57 -34.29
CA ASP A 78 24.98 -55.61 -35.71
C ASP A 78 23.52 -55.18 -35.94
N LEU A 79 22.98 -54.30 -35.09
CA LEU A 79 21.63 -53.76 -35.26
C LEU A 79 21.60 -52.75 -36.40
N SER A 80 20.49 -52.73 -37.15
CA SER A 80 20.23 -51.65 -38.09
C SER A 80 20.05 -50.32 -37.36
N LEU A 81 20.34 -49.19 -38.01
CA LEU A 81 20.18 -47.86 -37.41
C LEU A 81 18.76 -47.63 -36.89
N ALA A 82 17.74 -48.13 -37.59
CA ALA A 82 16.35 -48.00 -37.19
C ALA A 82 16.05 -48.81 -35.91
N ASP A 83 16.50 -50.05 -35.85
CA ASP A 83 16.28 -50.94 -34.70
C ASP A 83 17.06 -50.47 -33.45
N ALA A 84 18.27 -49.94 -33.65
CA ALA A 84 19.08 -49.37 -32.58
C ALA A 84 18.43 -48.11 -32.00
N VAL A 85 17.86 -47.23 -32.83
CA VAL A 85 17.13 -46.05 -32.36
C VAL A 85 15.89 -46.45 -31.57
N GLU A 86 15.06 -47.37 -32.06
CA GLU A 86 13.85 -47.80 -31.35
C GLU A 86 14.19 -48.45 -29.99
N THR A 87 15.10 -49.43 -30.00
CA THR A 87 15.46 -50.21 -28.80
C THR A 87 16.09 -49.33 -27.72
N TYR A 88 17.11 -48.55 -28.06
CA TYR A 88 17.83 -47.74 -27.08
C TYR A 88 17.06 -46.47 -26.69
N SER A 89 16.14 -45.96 -27.52
CA SER A 89 15.24 -44.88 -27.09
C SER A 89 14.24 -45.37 -26.04
N ILE A 90 13.62 -46.55 -26.23
CA ILE A 90 12.68 -47.12 -25.25
C ILE A 90 13.39 -47.44 -23.93
N LEU A 91 14.59 -48.05 -23.99
CA LEU A 91 15.39 -48.34 -22.80
C LEU A 91 15.82 -47.07 -22.07
N THR A 92 16.21 -46.03 -22.80
CA THR A 92 16.61 -44.74 -22.22
C THR A 92 15.45 -43.99 -21.58
N VAL A 93 14.25 -44.03 -22.19
CA VAL A 93 13.03 -43.47 -21.57
C VAL A 93 12.66 -44.25 -20.31
N GLY A 94 12.77 -45.59 -20.35
CA GLY A 94 12.57 -46.45 -19.18
C GLY A 94 13.52 -46.11 -18.03
N ASP A 95 14.82 -46.01 -18.30
CA ASP A 95 15.85 -45.63 -17.33
C ASP A 95 15.63 -44.20 -16.77
N GLY A 96 15.24 -43.26 -17.63
CA GLY A 96 14.86 -41.90 -17.24
C GLY A 96 13.65 -41.88 -16.29
N LEU A 97 12.62 -42.69 -16.53
CA LEU A 97 11.47 -42.79 -15.63
C LEU A 97 11.82 -43.47 -14.30
N VAL A 98 12.65 -44.53 -14.33
CA VAL A 98 13.07 -45.26 -13.13
C VAL A 98 13.99 -44.42 -12.23
N SER A 99 14.82 -43.56 -12.81
CA SER A 99 15.73 -42.66 -12.06
C SER A 99 15.05 -41.36 -11.60
N GLN A 100 14.23 -40.73 -12.44
CA GLN A 100 13.66 -39.42 -12.12
C GLN A 100 12.45 -39.47 -11.19
N ILE A 101 11.58 -40.48 -11.28
CA ILE A 101 10.39 -40.55 -10.42
C ILE A 101 10.80 -40.60 -8.92
N PRO A 102 11.74 -41.47 -8.48
CA PRO A 102 12.20 -41.47 -7.10
C PRO A 102 12.93 -40.18 -6.71
N SER A 103 13.75 -39.61 -7.60
CA SER A 103 14.47 -38.36 -7.33
C SER A 103 13.50 -37.20 -7.06
N VAL A 104 12.46 -37.05 -7.87
CA VAL A 104 11.42 -36.02 -7.66
C VAL A 104 10.69 -36.24 -6.34
N ILE A 105 10.36 -37.49 -5.99
CA ILE A 105 9.72 -37.82 -4.71
C ILE A 105 10.63 -37.47 -3.53
N ILE A 106 11.93 -37.82 -3.60
CA ILE A 106 12.91 -37.53 -2.55
C ILE A 106 13.14 -36.03 -2.43
N SER A 107 13.23 -35.31 -3.55
CA SER A 107 13.39 -33.86 -3.61
C SER A 107 12.21 -33.14 -2.95
N VAL A 108 10.98 -33.51 -3.32
CA VAL A 108 9.76 -32.94 -2.74
C VAL A 108 9.65 -33.28 -1.26
N ALA A 109 9.92 -34.52 -0.86
CA ALA A 109 9.92 -34.94 0.54
C ALA A 109 10.98 -34.19 1.37
N ALA A 110 12.20 -34.02 0.84
CA ALA A 110 13.25 -33.26 1.47
C ALA A 110 12.86 -31.78 1.62
N ALA A 111 12.34 -31.15 0.55
CA ALA A 111 11.85 -29.77 0.58
C ALA A 111 10.71 -29.56 1.60
N MET A 112 9.79 -30.52 1.70
CA MET A 112 8.70 -30.49 2.68
C MET A 112 9.21 -30.65 4.12
N LEU A 113 10.21 -31.51 4.35
CA LEU A 113 10.86 -31.65 5.66
C LEU A 113 11.66 -30.40 6.05
N LEU A 114 12.23 -29.71 5.06
CA LEU A 114 12.99 -28.47 5.23
C LEU A 114 12.11 -27.25 5.49
N SER A 115 10.93 -27.23 4.87
CA SER A 115 9.90 -26.20 5.05
C SER A 115 9.34 -26.12 6.48
N LYS A 116 9.69 -27.07 7.34
CA LYS A 116 9.37 -27.10 8.77
C LYS A 116 9.93 -25.89 9.56
N GLY A 117 10.87 -25.14 8.97
CA GLY A 117 11.57 -24.02 9.61
C GLY A 117 10.73 -23.05 10.43
N GLY A 118 9.41 -22.91 10.23
CA GLY A 118 8.58 -21.99 11.02
C GLY A 118 7.20 -22.48 11.51
N ALA A 119 6.87 -23.78 11.41
CA ALA A 119 5.53 -24.28 11.74
C ALA A 119 5.48 -25.10 13.05
N ALA A 120 4.73 -24.61 14.05
CA ALA A 120 4.46 -25.33 15.29
C ALA A 120 3.40 -26.44 15.09
N GLY A 121 3.80 -27.71 15.16
CA GLY A 121 2.89 -28.86 15.18
C GLY A 121 3.41 -30.12 14.45
N PRO A 122 2.65 -31.23 14.49
CA PRO A 122 2.97 -32.45 13.73
C PRO A 122 2.94 -32.20 12.21
N ALA A 123 4.00 -32.60 11.50
CA ALA A 123 4.18 -32.31 10.07
C ALA A 123 3.08 -32.92 9.19
N ASP A 124 2.61 -34.12 9.53
CA ASP A 124 1.53 -34.83 8.85
C ASP A 124 0.23 -34.00 8.78
N ARG A 125 -0.12 -33.29 9.86
CA ARG A 125 -1.34 -32.46 9.90
C ARG A 125 -1.21 -31.16 9.13
N ALA A 126 -0.03 -30.54 9.14
CA ALA A 126 0.24 -29.32 8.37
C ALA A 126 0.18 -29.60 6.87
N LEU A 127 0.75 -30.72 6.42
CA LEU A 127 0.73 -31.13 5.02
C LEU A 127 -0.68 -31.41 4.52
N LEU A 128 -1.48 -32.19 5.28
CA LEU A 128 -2.88 -32.46 4.93
C LEU A 128 -3.71 -31.18 4.83
N LYS A 129 -3.41 -30.17 5.67
CA LYS A 129 -4.09 -28.88 5.66
C LYS A 129 -3.75 -28.06 4.41
N GLU A 130 -2.48 -28.03 3.99
CA GLU A 130 -2.03 -27.29 2.80
C GLU A 130 -2.51 -27.91 1.49
N PHE A 131 -2.43 -29.24 1.34
CA PHE A 131 -3.00 -29.91 0.17
C PHE A 131 -4.52 -29.71 0.10
N GLY A 132 -5.20 -29.76 1.24
CA GLY A 132 -6.63 -29.44 1.34
C GLY A 132 -6.97 -27.97 1.05
N ALA A 133 -5.97 -27.07 1.06
CA ALA A 133 -6.18 -25.64 0.94
C ALA A 133 -6.37 -25.15 -0.51
N HIS A 134 -6.15 -25.99 -1.52
CA HIS A 134 -6.27 -25.63 -2.93
C HIS A 134 -7.06 -26.68 -3.73
N PRO A 135 -8.39 -26.79 -3.52
CA PRO A 135 -9.22 -27.80 -4.17
C PRO A 135 -9.25 -27.68 -5.69
N VAL A 136 -9.06 -26.47 -6.24
CA VAL A 136 -8.98 -26.23 -7.68
C VAL A 136 -7.73 -26.90 -8.27
N ALA A 137 -6.58 -26.85 -7.59
CA ALA A 137 -5.36 -27.51 -8.06
C ALA A 137 -5.52 -29.04 -8.11
N ILE A 138 -6.17 -29.63 -7.10
CA ILE A 138 -6.47 -31.08 -7.07
C ILE A 138 -7.41 -31.47 -8.22
N LEU A 139 -8.43 -30.67 -8.51
CA LEU A 139 -9.35 -30.92 -9.63
C LEU A 139 -8.65 -30.80 -10.98
N THR A 140 -7.73 -29.85 -11.15
CA THR A 140 -6.91 -29.71 -12.37
C THR A 140 -6.05 -30.95 -12.57
N VAL A 141 -5.37 -31.44 -11.53
CA VAL A 141 -4.56 -32.67 -11.60
C VAL A 141 -5.42 -33.89 -11.92
N SER A 142 -6.59 -34.02 -11.30
CA SER A 142 -7.57 -35.07 -11.63
C SER A 142 -7.96 -35.02 -13.13
N GLY A 143 -8.25 -33.84 -13.66
CA GLY A 143 -8.53 -33.64 -15.09
C GLY A 143 -7.38 -34.09 -16.00
N CYS A 144 -6.14 -33.74 -15.65
CA CYS A 144 -4.95 -34.21 -16.39
C CYS A 144 -4.83 -35.74 -16.37
N LEU A 145 -5.10 -36.40 -15.24
CA LEU A 145 -5.06 -37.86 -15.13
C LEU A 145 -6.15 -38.55 -15.97
N VAL A 146 -7.32 -37.94 -16.12
CA VAL A 146 -8.36 -38.42 -17.05
C VAL A 146 -7.83 -38.39 -18.47
N VAL A 147 -7.23 -37.27 -18.89
CA VAL A 147 -6.64 -37.13 -20.23
C VAL A 147 -5.58 -38.23 -20.46
N PHE A 148 -4.69 -38.46 -19.49
CA PHE A 148 -3.67 -39.51 -19.58
C PHE A 148 -4.23 -40.94 -19.59
N ALA A 149 -5.36 -41.20 -18.95
CA ALA A 149 -6.00 -42.51 -19.01
C ALA A 149 -6.42 -42.88 -20.45
N PHE A 150 -6.78 -41.89 -21.27
CA PHE A 150 -7.20 -42.09 -22.66
C PHE A 150 -6.06 -42.04 -23.69
N VAL A 151 -4.81 -41.80 -23.26
CA VAL A 151 -3.65 -41.83 -24.16
C VAL A 151 -3.29 -43.29 -24.48
N PRO A 152 -3.23 -43.67 -25.78
CA PRO A 152 -2.84 -45.03 -26.17
C PRO A 152 -1.44 -45.37 -25.66
N GLY A 153 -1.30 -46.54 -25.02
CA GLY A 153 -0.01 -47.01 -24.47
C GLY A 153 0.18 -46.77 -22.96
N LEU A 154 -0.66 -45.96 -22.32
CA LEU A 154 -0.67 -45.82 -20.86
C LEU A 154 -1.68 -46.78 -20.20
N PRO A 155 -1.39 -47.29 -18.99
CA PRO A 155 -2.30 -48.20 -18.30
C PRO A 155 -3.56 -47.44 -17.85
N PHE A 156 -4.71 -47.73 -18.47
CA PHE A 156 -5.97 -47.03 -18.18
C PHE A 156 -6.36 -47.09 -16.69
N THR A 157 -6.26 -48.27 -16.08
CA THR A 157 -6.80 -48.53 -14.73
C THR A 157 -6.15 -47.67 -13.62
N PRO A 158 -4.81 -47.57 -13.49
CA PRO A 158 -4.19 -46.70 -12.48
C PRO A 158 -4.51 -45.22 -12.65
N PHE A 159 -4.47 -44.70 -13.88
CA PHE A 159 -4.73 -43.28 -14.16
C PHE A 159 -6.19 -42.92 -13.89
N PHE A 160 -7.13 -43.75 -14.34
CA PHE A 160 -8.55 -43.52 -14.11
C PHE A 160 -8.95 -43.65 -12.63
N MET A 161 -8.34 -44.60 -11.91
CA MET A 161 -8.54 -44.75 -10.46
C MET A 161 -8.00 -43.54 -9.68
N GLY A 162 -6.79 -43.08 -10.01
CA GLY A 162 -6.20 -41.88 -9.41
C GLY A 162 -7.00 -40.61 -9.72
N ALA A 163 -7.46 -40.46 -10.95
CA ALA A 163 -8.34 -39.37 -11.36
C ALA A 163 -9.65 -39.35 -10.57
N SER A 164 -10.28 -40.51 -10.41
CA SER A 164 -11.53 -40.67 -9.67
C SER A 164 -11.36 -40.35 -8.17
N LEU A 165 -10.28 -40.82 -7.57
CA LEU A 165 -9.97 -40.55 -6.16
C LEU A 165 -9.71 -39.06 -5.90
N LEU A 166 -8.79 -38.45 -6.67
CA LEU A 166 -8.46 -37.03 -6.53
C LEU A 166 -9.63 -36.13 -6.94
N GLY A 167 -10.41 -36.53 -7.94
CA GLY A 167 -11.63 -35.83 -8.35
C GLY A 167 -12.68 -35.85 -7.25
N GLY A 168 -12.88 -37.00 -6.61
CA GLY A 168 -13.78 -37.15 -5.45
C GLY A 168 -13.36 -36.30 -4.26
N VAL A 169 -12.07 -36.35 -3.89
CA VAL A 169 -11.51 -35.54 -2.79
C VAL A 169 -11.57 -34.04 -3.12
N GLY A 170 -11.17 -33.65 -4.33
CA GLY A 170 -11.19 -32.26 -4.80
C GLY A 170 -12.61 -31.69 -4.84
N ALA A 171 -13.59 -32.46 -5.32
CA ALA A 171 -15.00 -32.07 -5.34
C ALA A 171 -15.60 -31.99 -3.93
N TYR A 172 -15.22 -32.91 -3.03
CA TYR A 172 -15.64 -32.87 -1.62
C TYR A 172 -15.10 -31.62 -0.90
N LEU A 173 -13.81 -31.31 -1.05
CA LEU A 173 -13.17 -30.13 -0.47
C LEU A 173 -13.71 -28.82 -1.09
N TYR A 174 -13.97 -28.82 -2.40
CA TYR A 174 -14.60 -27.69 -3.09
C TYR A 174 -16.00 -27.44 -2.53
N ARG A 175 -16.82 -28.49 -2.40
CA ARG A 175 -18.17 -28.40 -1.80
C ARG A 175 -18.15 -27.98 -0.34
N GLN A 176 -17.19 -28.45 0.46
CA GLN A 176 -17.07 -28.06 1.86
C GLN A 176 -16.74 -26.57 1.98
N ARG A 177 -15.83 -26.05 1.15
CA ARG A 177 -15.51 -24.62 1.11
C ARG A 177 -16.62 -23.78 0.53
N GLU A 178 -17.33 -24.28 -0.47
CA GLU A 178 -18.49 -23.60 -1.01
C GLU A 178 -19.63 -23.59 0.01
N ALA A 179 -19.80 -24.67 0.79
CA ALA A 179 -20.72 -24.73 1.92
C ALA A 179 -20.28 -23.84 3.08
N GLU A 180 -18.99 -23.68 3.35
CA GLU A 180 -18.45 -22.71 4.32
C GLU A 180 -18.60 -21.27 3.83
N ARG A 181 -18.41 -20.99 2.53
CA ARG A 181 -18.70 -19.69 1.92
C ARG A 181 -20.19 -19.39 1.88
N ARG A 182 -21.03 -20.38 1.61
CA ARG A 182 -22.49 -20.27 1.68
C ARG A 182 -22.95 -20.14 3.12
N ARG A 183 -22.36 -20.84 4.09
CA ARG A 183 -22.58 -20.62 5.53
C ARG A 183 -22.05 -19.26 5.98
N ALA A 184 -20.93 -18.75 5.49
CA ALA A 184 -20.47 -17.39 5.76
C ALA A 184 -21.42 -16.33 5.16
N ARG A 185 -22.10 -16.65 4.04
CA ARG A 185 -23.15 -15.83 3.41
C ARG A 185 -24.56 -16.06 3.99
N GLN A 186 -24.80 -17.16 4.71
CA GLN A 186 -26.10 -17.59 5.25
C GLN A 186 -26.08 -17.77 6.77
N THR A 187 -24.99 -17.42 7.44
CA THR A 187 -25.05 -17.08 8.85
C THR A 187 -26.01 -15.89 8.85
N PRO A 188 -27.22 -16.01 9.43
CA PRO A 188 -27.87 -14.79 9.87
C PRO A 188 -26.79 -14.10 10.67
N ALA A 189 -26.52 -12.81 10.44
CA ALA A 189 -25.75 -12.03 11.40
C ALA A 189 -26.21 -12.55 12.75
N ARG A 190 -25.30 -13.14 13.54
CA ARG A 190 -25.60 -13.44 14.94
C ARG A 190 -26.34 -12.19 15.37
N GLU A 191 -27.56 -12.31 15.91
CA GLU A 191 -28.15 -11.19 16.60
C GLU A 191 -27.15 -10.87 17.72
N VAL A 192 -26.10 -10.12 17.37
CA VAL A 192 -25.72 -8.91 18.04
C VAL A 192 -27.07 -8.27 18.17
N LYS A 193 -27.74 -8.54 19.32
CA LYS A 193 -28.72 -7.59 19.87
C LYS A 193 -28.17 -6.25 19.44
N PRO A 194 -28.91 -5.43 18.66
CA PRO A 194 -28.42 -4.13 18.27
C PRO A 194 -27.84 -3.58 19.55
N VAL A 195 -26.51 -3.48 19.61
CA VAL A 195 -25.92 -2.72 20.70
C VAL A 195 -26.53 -1.39 20.37
N GLU A 196 -27.55 -1.00 21.14
CA GLU A 196 -28.19 0.28 20.97
C GLU A 196 -27.02 1.22 20.93
N LYS A 197 -26.74 1.74 19.73
CA LYS A 197 -25.59 2.58 19.53
C LYS A 197 -25.78 3.67 20.57
N PRO A 198 -24.85 3.83 21.53
CA PRO A 198 -25.00 4.84 22.55
C PRO A 198 -25.36 6.14 21.84
N ILE A 199 -26.24 6.96 22.42
CA ILE A 199 -26.64 8.23 21.79
C ILE A 199 -25.39 9.04 21.37
N GLY A 200 -24.27 8.88 22.10
CA GLY A 200 -22.96 9.41 21.74
C GLY A 200 -22.44 9.08 20.33
N ASP A 201 -22.69 7.89 19.78
CA ASP A 201 -22.26 7.50 18.43
C ASP A 201 -23.02 8.27 17.34
N PHE A 202 -24.21 8.78 17.64
CA PHE A 202 -24.96 9.65 16.73
C PHE A 202 -24.54 11.12 16.84
N ILE A 203 -23.90 11.48 17.96
CA ILE A 203 -23.37 12.83 18.21
C ILE A 203 -21.91 12.93 17.71
N SER A 204 -21.18 11.82 17.62
CA SER A 204 -19.83 11.80 17.10
C SER A 204 -19.81 12.17 15.62
N LEU A 205 -19.18 13.29 15.30
CA LEU A 205 -18.97 13.77 13.94
C LEU A 205 -17.56 13.38 13.48
N ASP A 206 -17.47 12.88 12.26
CA ASP A 206 -16.19 12.70 11.59
C ASP A 206 -15.65 14.08 11.15
N GLU A 207 -14.38 14.35 11.43
CA GLU A 207 -13.69 15.59 11.01
C GLU A 207 -13.68 15.71 9.47
N ILE A 208 -13.45 14.59 8.78
CA ILE A 208 -13.44 14.51 7.32
C ILE A 208 -14.18 13.23 6.90
N LYS A 209 -15.19 13.39 6.05
CA LYS A 209 -15.98 12.29 5.51
C LYS A 209 -16.11 12.43 4.00
N VAL A 210 -15.92 11.36 3.26
CA VAL A 210 -16.21 11.29 1.82
C VAL A 210 -17.36 10.33 1.63
N GLU A 211 -18.47 10.86 1.12
CA GLU A 211 -19.64 10.08 0.75
C GLU A 211 -19.69 9.94 -0.76
N PHE A 212 -19.84 8.72 -1.27
CA PHE A 212 -19.88 8.47 -2.71
C PHE A 212 -21.02 7.55 -3.11
N ALA A 213 -21.44 7.67 -4.36
CA ALA A 213 -22.42 6.79 -4.95
C ALA A 213 -21.91 5.33 -5.00
N PRO A 214 -22.79 4.31 -4.95
CA PRO A 214 -22.38 2.91 -4.89
C PRO A 214 -21.50 2.45 -6.07
N ASP A 215 -21.60 3.09 -7.24
CA ASP A 215 -20.78 2.77 -8.41
C ASP A 215 -19.31 3.19 -8.28
N LEU A 216 -19.00 4.10 -7.33
CA LEU A 216 -17.64 4.53 -7.02
C LEU A 216 -16.95 3.63 -5.98
N VAL A 217 -17.69 2.71 -5.34
CA VAL A 217 -17.13 1.80 -4.31
C VAL A 217 -15.90 1.02 -4.83
N PRO A 218 -15.92 0.43 -6.05
CA PRO A 218 -14.75 -0.28 -6.57
C PRO A 218 -13.54 0.64 -6.79
N LEU A 219 -13.77 1.88 -7.23
CA LEU A 219 -12.74 2.90 -7.41
C LEU A 219 -12.13 3.32 -6.06
N ALA A 220 -12.97 3.42 -5.02
CA ALA A 220 -12.54 3.85 -3.69
C ALA A 220 -11.78 2.76 -2.91
N LEU A 221 -12.22 1.50 -3.02
CA LEU A 221 -11.73 0.37 -2.21
C LEU A 221 -10.68 -0.53 -2.91
N ASP A 222 -10.21 -0.17 -4.10
CA ASP A 222 -9.11 -0.90 -4.72
C ASP A 222 -7.83 -0.81 -3.86
N ALA A 223 -7.29 -1.95 -3.45
CA ALA A 223 -6.22 -2.01 -2.45
C ALA A 223 -4.88 -1.41 -2.94
N ALA A 224 -4.64 -1.38 -4.25
CA ALA A 224 -3.37 -0.92 -4.82
C ALA A 224 -3.44 0.54 -5.33
N SER A 225 -4.57 0.93 -5.91
CA SER A 225 -4.73 2.19 -6.65
C SER A 225 -5.94 3.04 -6.22
N GLY A 226 -6.75 2.51 -5.31
CA GLY A 226 -7.95 3.15 -4.81
C GLY A 226 -7.69 4.33 -3.88
N LEU A 227 -8.79 4.93 -3.42
CA LEU A 227 -8.76 6.15 -2.63
C LEU A 227 -8.04 5.97 -1.30
N GLU A 228 -8.15 4.82 -0.63
CA GLU A 228 -7.51 4.57 0.67
C GLU A 228 -5.97 4.68 0.60
N ALA A 229 -5.36 4.07 -0.42
CA ALA A 229 -3.92 4.16 -0.65
C ALA A 229 -3.50 5.62 -0.95
N ARG A 230 -4.34 6.37 -1.68
CA ARG A 230 -4.09 7.79 -1.99
C ARG A 230 -4.27 8.68 -0.77
N VAL A 231 -5.25 8.42 0.10
CA VAL A 231 -5.42 9.12 1.37
C VAL A 231 -4.14 8.99 2.20
N SER A 232 -3.54 7.81 2.28
CA SER A 232 -2.27 7.64 2.99
C SER A 232 -1.13 8.50 2.41
N LYS A 233 -1.05 8.62 1.08
CA LYS A 233 -0.08 9.53 0.41
C LYS A 233 -0.37 11.00 0.70
N ILE A 234 -1.64 11.40 0.65
CA ILE A 234 -2.10 12.76 1.01
C ILE A 234 -1.69 13.10 2.44
N ARG A 235 -1.93 12.19 3.39
CA ARG A 235 -1.55 12.35 4.80
C ARG A 235 -0.05 12.58 4.96
N ASN A 236 0.76 11.76 4.30
CA ASN A 236 2.22 11.87 4.35
C ASN A 236 2.71 13.18 3.69
N PHE A 237 2.13 13.56 2.55
CA PHE A 237 2.45 14.81 1.87
C PHE A 237 2.13 16.02 2.75
N LEU A 238 0.91 16.10 3.31
CA LEU A 238 0.50 17.21 4.16
C LEU A 238 1.31 17.30 5.47
N ALA A 239 1.68 16.15 6.05
CA ALA A 239 2.55 16.12 7.20
C ALA A 239 3.98 16.60 6.86
N GLY A 240 4.55 16.15 5.74
CA GLY A 240 5.91 16.52 5.34
C GLY A 240 6.04 17.97 4.84
N GLU A 241 5.07 18.43 4.06
CA GLU A 241 5.11 19.75 3.42
C GLU A 241 4.62 20.85 4.37
N PHE A 242 3.47 20.64 5.00
CA PHE A 242 2.82 21.66 5.84
C PHE A 242 3.00 21.42 7.33
N GLY A 243 3.48 20.25 7.79
CA GLY A 243 3.48 19.91 9.21
C GLY A 243 2.09 19.60 9.77
N PHE A 244 1.09 19.40 8.89
CA PHE A 244 -0.29 19.15 9.28
C PHE A 244 -0.60 17.65 9.30
N ILE A 245 -1.00 17.13 10.46
CA ILE A 245 -1.42 15.73 10.61
C ILE A 245 -2.92 15.64 10.34
N VAL A 246 -3.26 15.19 9.14
CA VAL A 246 -4.66 15.00 8.72
C VAL A 246 -5.38 14.00 9.65
N PRO A 247 -6.58 14.34 10.15
CA PRO A 247 -7.40 13.42 10.93
C PRO A 247 -7.86 12.22 10.08
N PRO A 248 -8.42 11.17 10.71
CA PRO A 248 -8.96 10.03 9.97
C PRO A 248 -10.01 10.49 8.94
N VAL A 249 -9.88 10.03 7.69
CA VAL A 249 -10.84 10.29 6.62
C VAL A 249 -11.82 9.12 6.57
N ARG A 250 -13.09 9.37 6.88
CA ARG A 250 -14.14 8.35 6.82
C ARG A 250 -14.65 8.22 5.39
N LEU A 251 -14.63 7.00 4.85
CA LEU A 251 -15.19 6.67 3.53
C LEU A 251 -16.50 5.91 3.73
N THR A 252 -17.58 6.39 3.11
CA THR A 252 -18.90 5.73 3.18
C THR A 252 -19.62 5.80 1.84
N ASP A 253 -20.33 4.75 1.47
CA ASP A 253 -21.29 4.81 0.37
C ASP A 253 -22.62 5.41 0.83
N ASP A 254 -23.31 6.07 -0.09
CA ASP A 254 -24.65 6.60 0.09
C ASP A 254 -25.49 6.31 -1.16
N SER A 255 -26.47 5.41 -0.99
CA SER A 255 -27.33 4.95 -2.08
C SER A 255 -28.29 6.02 -2.60
N ALA A 256 -28.45 7.14 -1.89
CA ALA A 256 -29.24 8.28 -2.35
C ALA A 256 -28.51 9.15 -3.39
N LYS A 257 -27.19 9.02 -3.53
CA LYS A 257 -26.40 9.84 -4.48
C LYS A 257 -26.57 9.38 -5.92
N ALA A 258 -26.49 10.34 -6.85
CA ALA A 258 -26.55 10.05 -8.27
C ALA A 258 -25.28 9.31 -8.74
N ARG A 259 -25.37 8.59 -9.85
CA ARG A 259 -24.23 7.85 -10.42
C ARG A 259 -23.00 8.76 -10.58
N GLY A 260 -21.85 8.27 -10.11
CA GLY A 260 -20.58 8.98 -10.19
C GLY A 260 -20.45 10.17 -9.24
N GLU A 261 -21.46 10.49 -8.44
CA GLU A 261 -21.42 11.62 -7.51
C GLU A 261 -20.67 11.27 -6.22
N TYR A 262 -19.85 12.22 -5.75
CA TYR A 262 -19.29 12.18 -4.42
C TYR A 262 -19.35 13.55 -3.75
N VAL A 263 -19.36 13.54 -2.42
CA VAL A 263 -19.37 14.72 -1.56
C VAL A 263 -18.29 14.56 -0.50
N ILE A 264 -17.42 15.57 -0.38
CA ILE A 264 -16.46 15.70 0.70
C ILE A 264 -17.09 16.59 1.76
N LYS A 265 -17.23 16.07 2.97
CA LYS A 265 -17.74 16.77 4.14
C LYS A 265 -16.61 17.05 5.12
N VAL A 266 -16.62 18.25 5.69
CA VAL A 266 -15.73 18.66 6.77
C VAL A 266 -16.60 18.97 7.98
N GLN A 267 -16.34 18.27 9.09
CA GLN A 267 -17.09 18.42 10.35
C GLN A 267 -18.62 18.32 10.16
N GLY A 268 -19.04 17.38 9.30
CA GLY A 268 -20.45 17.11 8.98
C GLY A 268 -21.10 18.03 7.95
N VAL A 269 -20.40 19.05 7.44
CA VAL A 269 -20.93 19.99 6.44
C VAL A 269 -20.32 19.72 5.08
N ASP A 270 -21.14 19.77 4.03
CA ASP A 270 -20.71 19.63 2.64
C ASP A 270 -19.71 20.74 2.29
N ALA A 271 -18.44 20.36 2.13
CA ALA A 271 -17.35 21.27 1.81
C ALA A 271 -17.16 21.37 0.30
N SER A 272 -17.27 20.25 -0.41
CA SER A 272 -17.27 20.22 -1.87
C SER A 272 -17.90 18.94 -2.42
N SER A 273 -18.33 18.97 -3.69
CA SER A 273 -18.96 17.85 -4.37
C SER A 273 -18.60 17.84 -5.85
N PHE A 274 -18.53 16.66 -6.46
CA PHE A 274 -18.28 16.55 -7.90
C PHE A 274 -18.84 15.24 -8.46
N ARG A 275 -18.94 15.16 -9.80
CA ARG A 275 -19.37 13.96 -10.52
C ARG A 275 -18.22 13.41 -11.37
N LEU A 276 -17.87 12.15 -11.13
CA LEU A 276 -16.86 11.39 -11.87
C LEU A 276 -17.51 10.54 -12.96
N GLU A 277 -16.78 10.36 -14.06
CA GLU A 277 -17.06 9.36 -15.08
C GLU A 277 -16.02 8.23 -14.94
N VAL A 278 -16.38 7.15 -14.23
CA VAL A 278 -15.44 6.07 -13.82
C VAL A 278 -14.72 5.41 -15.00
N ASP A 279 -15.41 5.28 -16.14
CA ASP A 279 -14.91 4.61 -17.33
C ASP A 279 -14.19 5.57 -18.31
N ARG A 280 -13.96 6.83 -17.91
CA ARG A 280 -13.37 7.88 -18.75
C ARG A 280 -12.12 8.49 -18.10
N LEU A 281 -11.38 9.25 -18.90
CA LEU A 281 -10.24 10.04 -18.44
C LEU A 281 -10.60 11.52 -18.47
N LEU A 282 -10.13 12.27 -17.48
CA LEU A 282 -10.26 13.72 -17.46
C LEU A 282 -9.03 14.32 -18.15
N VAL A 283 -9.25 15.13 -19.18
CA VAL A 283 -8.16 15.84 -19.87
C VAL A 283 -8.35 17.33 -19.66
N LEU A 284 -7.35 18.00 -19.09
CA LEU A 284 -7.34 19.44 -18.97
C LEU A 284 -7.10 20.06 -20.35
N VAL A 285 -7.92 21.02 -20.73
CA VAL A 285 -7.87 21.64 -22.06
C VAL A 285 -7.78 23.16 -21.95
N ASP A 286 -6.98 23.77 -22.80
CA ASP A 286 -7.04 25.22 -23.00
C ASP A 286 -8.29 25.59 -23.80
N LYS A 287 -8.77 26.82 -23.62
CA LYS A 287 -9.97 27.32 -24.33
C LYS A 287 -9.85 27.19 -25.86
N ASP A 288 -8.64 27.26 -26.40
CA ASP A 288 -8.38 27.20 -27.84
C ASP A 288 -8.32 25.77 -28.41
N LEU A 289 -8.03 24.77 -27.57
CA LEU A 289 -7.89 23.34 -27.95
C LEU A 289 -9.12 22.49 -27.63
N HIS A 290 -10.18 23.14 -27.12
CA HIS A 290 -11.38 22.52 -26.58
C HIS A 290 -12.06 21.54 -27.56
N SER A 291 -11.99 21.78 -28.87
CA SER A 291 -12.65 20.96 -29.91
C SER A 291 -11.80 19.82 -30.49
N SER A 292 -10.56 19.64 -30.06
CA SER A 292 -9.62 18.68 -30.66
C SER A 292 -9.81 17.22 -30.19
N LEU A 293 -10.53 17.01 -29.08
CA LEU A 293 -10.77 15.70 -28.48
C LEU A 293 -12.28 15.42 -28.33
N PRO A 294 -12.79 14.27 -28.82
CA PRO A 294 -14.18 13.88 -28.61
C PRO A 294 -14.41 13.52 -27.13
N GLY A 295 -15.44 14.11 -26.51
CA GLY A 295 -15.73 13.90 -25.10
C GLY A 295 -16.82 14.84 -24.58
N ALA A 296 -17.16 14.74 -23.30
CA ALA A 296 -18.08 15.66 -22.64
C ALA A 296 -17.30 16.76 -21.92
N ASP A 297 -17.73 18.01 -22.08
CA ASP A 297 -17.12 19.17 -21.42
C ASP A 297 -17.47 19.20 -19.93
N VAL A 298 -16.50 19.56 -19.09
CA VAL A 298 -16.65 19.69 -17.64
C VAL A 298 -15.64 20.70 -17.11
N GLU A 299 -15.93 21.32 -15.96
CA GLU A 299 -14.93 22.07 -15.20
C GLU A 299 -14.36 21.13 -14.14
N GLU A 300 -13.04 21.07 -14.01
CA GLU A 300 -12.43 20.25 -12.95
C GLU A 300 -12.74 20.85 -11.55
N PRO A 301 -12.79 20.03 -10.48
CA PRO A 301 -13.40 20.43 -9.22
C PRO A 301 -12.60 21.41 -8.36
N VAL A 302 -11.30 21.59 -8.61
CA VAL A 302 -10.38 22.35 -7.74
C VAL A 302 -10.23 23.80 -8.19
N TYR A 303 -9.69 24.03 -9.38
CA TYR A 303 -9.40 25.35 -9.95
C TYR A 303 -10.44 25.81 -10.97
N ARG A 304 -11.47 24.99 -11.23
CA ARG A 304 -12.49 25.21 -12.26
C ARG A 304 -11.88 25.36 -13.66
N ALA A 305 -10.74 24.72 -13.90
CA ALA A 305 -10.13 24.73 -15.21
C ALA A 305 -11.01 23.97 -16.23
N PRO A 306 -11.08 24.43 -17.49
CA PRO A 306 -11.80 23.71 -18.54
C PRO A 306 -11.18 22.32 -18.76
N ALA A 307 -12.03 21.31 -18.80
CA ALA A 307 -11.63 19.92 -18.94
C ALA A 307 -12.64 19.13 -19.80
N ARG A 308 -12.23 17.95 -20.27
CA ARG A 308 -13.10 17.03 -21.01
C ARG A 308 -12.98 15.61 -20.50
N TRP A 309 -14.12 14.94 -20.36
CA TRP A 309 -14.20 13.50 -20.15
C TRP A 309 -14.08 12.77 -21.49
N VAL A 310 -12.93 12.15 -21.73
CA VAL A 310 -12.62 11.42 -22.97
C VAL A 310 -12.59 9.92 -22.75
N ASP A 311 -12.80 9.16 -23.82
CA ASP A 311 -12.64 7.71 -23.79
C ASP A 311 -11.16 7.34 -23.54
N PRO A 312 -10.85 6.27 -22.78
CA PRO A 312 -9.47 5.84 -22.54
C PRO A 312 -8.64 5.63 -23.81
N SER A 313 -9.26 5.28 -24.94
CA SER A 313 -8.60 5.18 -26.26
C SER A 313 -8.00 6.49 -26.77
N ALA A 314 -8.48 7.64 -26.30
CA ALA A 314 -7.96 8.96 -26.67
C ALA A 314 -6.70 9.36 -25.89
N ARG A 315 -6.25 8.55 -24.92
CA ARG A 315 -5.09 8.86 -24.04
C ARG A 315 -3.84 9.22 -24.82
N GLU A 316 -3.43 8.38 -25.78
CA GLU A 316 -2.20 8.61 -26.56
C GLU A 316 -2.26 9.90 -27.36
N ARG A 317 -3.44 10.23 -27.91
CA ARG A 317 -3.66 11.48 -28.65
C ARG A 317 -3.57 12.70 -27.73
N ALA A 318 -4.17 12.64 -26.54
CA ALA A 318 -4.11 13.74 -25.57
C ALA A 318 -2.65 14.00 -25.11
N ILE A 319 -1.90 12.94 -24.84
CA ILE A 319 -0.47 13.04 -24.49
C ILE A 319 0.35 13.62 -25.65
N ALA A 320 0.08 13.21 -26.90
CA ALA A 320 0.77 13.74 -28.07
C ALA A 320 0.51 15.24 -28.29
N LEU A 321 -0.64 15.75 -27.84
CA LEU A 321 -0.98 17.18 -27.85
C LEU A 321 -0.42 17.94 -26.64
N GLY A 322 0.29 17.27 -25.72
CA GLY A 322 0.86 17.87 -24.52
C GLY A 322 -0.17 18.17 -23.42
N LEU A 323 -1.36 17.57 -23.49
CA LEU A 323 -2.45 17.84 -22.55
C LEU A 323 -2.34 16.94 -21.31
N PRO A 324 -2.52 17.48 -20.09
CA PRO A 324 -2.55 16.67 -18.86
C PRO A 324 -3.75 15.71 -18.87
N VAL A 325 -3.46 14.42 -18.66
CA VAL A 325 -4.46 13.35 -18.57
C VAL A 325 -4.51 12.83 -17.14
N VAL A 326 -5.70 12.84 -16.54
CA VAL A 326 -5.93 12.50 -15.13
C VAL A 326 -6.98 11.41 -15.01
N GLU A 327 -6.72 10.43 -14.15
CA GLU A 327 -7.65 9.32 -13.90
C GLU A 327 -8.71 9.69 -12.84
N PRO A 328 -9.93 9.11 -12.87
CA PRO A 328 -11.00 9.47 -11.94
C PRO A 328 -10.61 9.39 -10.45
N ALA A 329 -9.85 8.36 -10.06
CA ALA A 329 -9.35 8.22 -8.68
C ALA A 329 -8.38 9.35 -8.30
N GLU A 330 -7.58 9.83 -9.25
CA GLU A 330 -6.66 10.95 -9.03
C GLU A 330 -7.42 12.27 -8.95
N VAL A 331 -8.44 12.48 -9.78
CA VAL A 331 -9.32 13.66 -9.68
C VAL A 331 -9.92 13.75 -8.27
N LEU A 332 -10.45 12.64 -7.74
CA LEU A 332 -10.98 12.59 -6.38
C LEU A 332 -9.91 12.85 -5.31
N ALA A 333 -8.72 12.27 -5.46
CA ALA A 333 -7.62 12.44 -4.52
C ALA A 333 -7.11 13.88 -4.48
N THR A 334 -6.90 14.52 -5.64
CA THR A 334 -6.50 15.93 -5.74
C THR A 334 -7.59 16.83 -5.17
N HIS A 335 -8.86 16.55 -5.47
CA HIS A 335 -9.97 17.32 -4.92
C HIS A 335 -10.04 17.20 -3.39
N LEU A 336 -9.82 16.00 -2.83
CA LEU A 336 -9.75 15.80 -1.39
C LEU A 336 -8.57 16.58 -0.78
N LEU A 337 -7.37 16.49 -1.36
CA LEU A 337 -6.19 17.22 -0.90
C LEU A 337 -6.45 18.72 -0.82
N GLU A 338 -6.98 19.32 -1.88
CA GLU A 338 -7.22 20.76 -1.96
C GLU A 338 -8.39 21.19 -1.07
N THR A 339 -9.42 20.35 -0.92
CA THR A 339 -10.49 20.58 0.07
C THR A 339 -9.95 20.58 1.49
N ILE A 340 -9.01 19.69 1.82
CA ILE A 340 -8.35 19.67 3.14
C ILE A 340 -7.55 20.95 3.36
N LYS A 341 -6.75 21.37 2.37
CA LYS A 341 -5.95 22.61 2.44
C LYS A 341 -6.82 23.84 2.65
N ALA A 342 -7.90 23.96 1.88
CA ALA A 342 -8.86 25.06 2.01
C ALA A 342 -9.56 25.09 3.39
N ASN A 343 -9.54 23.97 4.12
CA ASN A 343 -10.16 23.83 5.43
C ASN A 343 -9.14 23.64 6.57
N PHE A 344 -7.85 23.92 6.36
CA PHE A 344 -6.85 23.79 7.42
C PHE A 344 -7.22 24.56 8.69
N GLY A 345 -7.73 25.78 8.55
CA GLY A 345 -8.16 26.60 9.68
C GLY A 345 -9.20 25.92 10.57
N ARG A 346 -10.17 25.23 9.94
CA ARG A 346 -11.25 24.50 10.63
C ARG A 346 -10.78 23.18 11.23
N LEU A 347 -9.91 22.48 10.50
CA LEU A 347 -9.37 21.17 10.89
C LEU A 347 -8.25 21.27 11.92
N MET A 348 -7.66 22.46 12.13
CA MET A 348 -6.68 22.74 13.18
C MET A 348 -7.37 22.87 14.54
N THR A 349 -7.98 21.78 15.00
CA THR A 349 -8.62 21.71 16.32
C THR A 349 -7.57 21.61 17.43
N ARG A 350 -7.98 21.81 18.68
CA ARG A 350 -7.10 21.59 19.85
C ARG A 350 -6.55 20.17 19.90
N GLY A 351 -7.34 19.18 19.46
CA GLY A 351 -6.91 17.79 19.34
C GLY A 351 -5.82 17.61 18.27
N ALA A 352 -5.98 18.25 17.11
CA ALA A 352 -4.98 18.25 16.05
C ALA A 352 -3.65 18.88 16.50
N ALA A 353 -3.71 20.05 17.15
CA ALA A 353 -2.52 20.73 17.68
C ALA A 353 -1.79 19.86 18.72
N ARG A 354 -2.52 19.23 19.65
CA ARG A 354 -1.93 18.31 20.63
C ARG A 354 -1.26 17.12 19.94
N LYS A 355 -1.94 16.50 18.97
CA LYS A 355 -1.38 15.37 18.22
C LYS A 355 -0.07 15.75 17.50
N ILE A 356 0.02 16.95 16.93
CA ILE A 356 1.25 17.44 16.29
C ILE A 356 2.38 17.56 17.32
N LEU A 357 2.11 18.10 18.51
CA LEU A 357 3.09 18.21 19.59
C LEU A 357 3.53 16.82 20.09
N ASP A 358 2.58 15.90 20.27
CA ASP A 358 2.89 14.53 20.70
C ASP A 358 3.80 13.84 19.68
N GLU A 359 3.47 13.90 18.38
CA GLU A 359 4.26 13.29 17.31
C GLU A 359 5.61 13.99 17.07
N PHE A 360 5.71 15.30 17.35
CA PHE A 360 6.99 16.00 17.36
C PHE A 360 7.97 15.39 18.38
N SER A 361 7.46 14.86 19.49
CA SER A 361 8.23 14.12 20.51
C SER A 361 8.23 12.59 20.31
N ASN A 362 7.75 12.08 19.17
CA ASN A 362 7.66 10.65 18.87
C ASN A 362 8.53 10.26 17.67
N THR A 363 9.79 10.70 17.66
CA THR A 363 10.72 10.41 16.56
C THR A 363 11.47 9.10 16.79
N SER A 364 11.77 8.36 15.72
CA SER A 364 12.56 7.12 15.76
C SER A 364 14.02 7.33 16.20
N ASP A 365 14.55 8.55 16.05
CA ASP A 365 15.86 8.95 16.58
C ASP A 365 15.74 9.28 18.08
N PRO A 366 16.38 8.51 18.99
CA PRO A 366 16.25 8.70 20.43
C PRO A 366 16.80 10.04 20.94
N ALA A 367 17.88 10.55 20.32
CA ALA A 367 18.49 11.81 20.74
C ALA A 367 17.58 12.98 20.39
N ARG A 368 17.02 12.98 19.17
CA ARG A 368 16.04 13.98 18.74
C ARG A 368 14.75 13.89 19.55
N ASN A 369 14.27 12.69 19.84
CA ASN A 369 13.08 12.48 20.67
C ASN A 369 13.24 13.13 22.05
N THR A 370 14.36 12.84 22.73
CA THR A 370 14.66 13.38 24.06
C THR A 370 14.78 14.90 24.03
N ALA A 371 15.46 15.47 23.03
CA ALA A 371 15.61 16.91 22.88
C ALA A 371 14.26 17.61 22.61
N ASN A 372 13.45 17.06 21.71
CA ASN A 372 12.12 17.59 21.39
C ASN A 372 11.20 17.54 22.61
N LYS A 373 11.22 16.44 23.35
CA LYS A 373 10.44 16.31 24.59
C LYS A 373 10.88 17.32 25.65
N ALA A 374 12.18 17.47 25.88
CA ALA A 374 12.71 18.47 26.82
C ALA A 374 12.30 19.90 26.43
N LEU A 375 12.29 20.22 25.13
CA LEU A 375 11.79 21.51 24.63
C LEU A 375 10.31 21.68 24.97
N LEU A 376 9.46 20.69 24.67
CA LEU A 376 8.03 20.78 24.98
C LEU A 376 7.77 20.92 26.49
N ASP A 377 8.47 20.15 27.33
CA ASP A 377 8.35 20.21 28.78
C ASP A 377 8.80 21.57 29.37
N GLU A 378 9.75 22.25 28.73
CA GLU A 378 10.20 23.59 29.17
C GLU A 378 9.21 24.70 28.82
N PHE A 379 8.57 24.61 27.65
CA PHE A 379 7.72 25.70 27.14
C PHE A 379 6.23 25.50 27.38
N ILE A 380 5.73 24.26 27.42
CA ILE A 380 4.30 23.94 27.52
C ILE A 380 3.99 23.38 28.92
N PRO A 381 2.93 23.87 29.61
CA PRO A 381 1.94 24.85 29.16
C PRO A 381 2.29 26.32 29.48
N ASP A 382 3.33 26.57 30.27
CA ASP A 382 3.49 27.85 30.96
C ASP A 382 3.88 29.01 30.05
N LYS A 383 4.83 28.80 29.13
CA LYS A 383 5.33 29.84 28.20
C LYS A 383 4.53 29.86 26.90
N ALA A 384 4.19 28.69 26.37
CA ALA A 384 3.41 28.50 25.15
C ALA A 384 2.21 27.55 25.39
N PRO A 385 1.09 28.05 25.93
CA PRO A 385 -0.10 27.24 26.15
C PRO A 385 -0.61 26.63 24.83
N VAL A 386 -1.11 25.39 24.88
CA VAL A 386 -1.59 24.64 23.69
C VAL A 386 -2.66 25.42 22.91
N GLU A 387 -3.48 26.23 23.58
CA GLU A 387 -4.47 27.10 22.93
C GLU A 387 -3.83 28.18 22.06
N VAL A 388 -2.75 28.82 22.55
CA VAL A 388 -1.98 29.80 21.78
C VAL A 388 -1.26 29.13 20.62
N VAL A 389 -0.66 27.96 20.86
CA VAL A 389 -0.01 27.16 19.81
C VAL A 389 -1.02 26.78 18.71
N GLN A 390 -2.21 26.33 19.08
CA GLN A 390 -3.28 26.01 18.13
C GLN A 390 -3.71 27.24 17.33
N GLY A 391 -3.90 28.40 17.98
CA GLY A 391 -4.25 29.65 17.31
C GLY A 391 -3.20 30.09 16.30
N VAL A 392 -1.91 29.98 16.66
CA VAL A 392 -0.78 30.30 15.77
C VAL A 392 -0.72 29.32 14.60
N PHE A 393 -0.79 28.01 14.85
CA PHE A 393 -0.82 27.00 13.78
C PHE A 393 -1.99 27.21 12.82
N ARG A 394 -3.17 27.55 13.35
CA ARG A 394 -4.36 27.80 12.56
C ARG A 394 -4.15 28.96 11.58
N LEU A 395 -3.74 30.12 12.08
CA LEU A 395 -3.55 31.32 11.27
C LEU A 395 -2.42 31.15 10.24
N LEU A 396 -1.31 30.49 10.61
CA LEU A 396 -0.25 30.18 9.66
C LEU A 396 -0.76 29.28 8.53
N LEU A 397 -1.50 28.22 8.84
CA LEU A 397 -2.03 27.31 7.83
C LEU A 397 -3.15 27.92 6.97
N GLU A 398 -3.96 28.84 7.50
CA GLU A 398 -4.97 29.59 6.72
C GLU A 398 -4.32 30.40 5.58
N GLU A 399 -3.07 30.85 5.78
CA GLU A 399 -2.27 31.49 4.74
C GLU A 399 -1.38 30.52 3.94
N GLY A 400 -1.52 29.21 4.16
CA GLY A 400 -0.68 28.19 3.52
C GLY A 400 0.77 28.16 4.01
N VAL A 401 1.08 28.78 5.15
CA VAL A 401 2.42 28.73 5.75
C VAL A 401 2.61 27.42 6.51
N SER A 402 3.65 26.67 6.14
CA SER A 402 4.00 25.40 6.79
C SER A 402 4.34 25.58 8.27
N ILE A 403 3.82 24.68 9.10
CA ILE A 403 4.05 24.62 10.56
C ILE A 403 5.02 23.49 10.95
N ARG A 404 5.71 22.89 9.98
CA ARG A 404 6.61 21.74 10.20
C ARG A 404 7.76 22.02 11.18
N ASN A 405 8.17 23.28 11.34
CA ASN A 405 9.22 23.67 12.28
C ASN A 405 8.64 23.99 13.66
N VAL A 406 8.07 22.95 14.29
CA VAL A 406 7.35 23.06 15.57
C VAL A 406 8.20 23.70 16.67
N GLY A 407 9.46 23.28 16.83
CA GLY A 407 10.37 23.83 17.85
C GLY A 407 10.57 25.34 17.72
N ALA A 408 10.90 25.82 16.50
CA ALA A 408 11.09 27.25 16.26
C ALA A 408 9.80 28.06 16.49
N ILE A 409 8.64 27.48 16.19
CA ILE A 409 7.34 28.13 16.44
C ILE A 409 7.08 28.24 17.95
N VAL A 410 7.27 27.15 18.70
CA VAL A 410 7.04 27.13 20.16
C VAL A 410 7.98 28.11 20.88
N GLU A 411 9.26 28.15 20.52
CA GLU A 411 10.22 29.12 21.05
C GLU A 411 9.80 30.56 20.73
N ALA A 412 9.42 30.83 19.48
CA ALA A 412 8.98 32.17 19.06
C ALA A 412 7.70 32.62 19.78
N ILE A 413 6.76 31.71 20.03
CA ILE A 413 5.56 31.99 20.84
C ILE A 413 5.97 32.39 22.26
N ALA A 414 6.84 31.61 22.89
CA ALA A 414 7.30 31.86 24.25
C ALA A 414 8.03 33.21 24.39
N GLU A 415 8.78 33.61 23.38
CA GLU A 415 9.48 34.90 23.34
C GLU A 415 8.54 36.08 23.07
N ALA A 416 7.55 35.92 22.19
CA ALA A 416 6.63 36.98 21.79
C ALA A 416 5.55 37.27 22.84
N ARG A 417 5.07 36.23 23.54
CA ARG A 417 3.90 36.30 24.41
C ARG A 417 3.97 37.36 25.53
N PRO A 418 5.11 37.65 26.19
CA PRO A 418 5.17 38.72 27.19
C PRO A 418 4.88 40.13 26.64
N TRP A 419 5.02 40.32 25.32
CA TRP A 419 4.94 41.63 24.65
C TRP A 419 3.73 41.77 23.74
N CYS A 420 3.09 40.65 23.37
CA CYS A 420 1.96 40.61 22.44
C CYS A 420 0.65 40.33 23.18
N SER A 421 -0.39 41.10 22.90
CA SER A 421 -1.70 40.96 23.55
C SER A 421 -2.66 40.03 22.80
N SER A 422 -2.39 39.74 21.52
CA SER A 422 -3.25 38.95 20.65
C SER A 422 -2.48 37.86 19.91
N THR A 423 -3.20 36.82 19.46
CA THR A 423 -2.60 35.71 18.70
C THR A 423 -2.07 36.19 17.35
N GLU A 424 -2.74 37.15 16.73
CA GLU A 424 -2.35 37.76 15.46
C GLU A 424 -0.97 38.42 15.55
N GLN A 425 -0.71 39.17 16.63
CA GLN A 425 0.62 39.77 16.87
C GLN A 425 1.70 38.70 17.08
N ILE A 426 1.38 37.61 17.80
CA ILE A 426 2.29 36.49 18.00
C ILE A 426 2.62 35.81 16.66
N VAL A 427 1.62 35.62 15.79
CA VAL A 427 1.80 35.05 14.45
C VAL A 427 2.77 35.89 13.63
N GLU A 428 2.66 37.22 13.63
CA GLU A 428 3.60 38.09 12.92
C GLU A 428 5.06 37.91 13.40
N PHE A 429 5.26 37.76 14.72
CA PHE A 429 6.58 37.46 15.27
C PHE A 429 7.09 36.09 14.80
N VAL A 430 6.22 35.07 14.83
CA VAL A 430 6.54 33.72 14.36
C VAL A 430 6.87 33.71 12.86
N ARG A 431 6.14 34.45 12.02
CA ARG A 431 6.41 34.58 10.58
C ARG A 431 7.80 35.15 10.31
N ARG A 432 8.23 36.16 11.08
CA ARG A 432 9.59 36.70 11.00
C ARG A 432 10.64 35.65 11.34
N ARG A 433 10.40 34.85 12.39
CA ARG A 433 11.28 33.70 12.75
C ARG A 433 11.32 32.64 11.65
N LEU A 434 10.20 32.40 10.96
CA LEU A 434 10.08 31.46 9.85
C LEU A 434 10.44 32.04 8.48
N SER A 435 10.96 33.27 8.41
CA SER A 435 11.24 33.99 7.14
C SER A 435 12.01 33.14 6.12
N ARG A 436 13.06 32.42 6.56
CA ARG A 436 13.83 31.53 5.67
C ARG A 436 13.00 30.38 5.11
N GLN A 437 12.10 29.81 5.89
CA GLN A 437 11.22 28.73 5.44
C GLN A 437 10.22 29.24 4.40
N ILE A 438 9.56 30.36 4.69
CA ILE A 438 8.57 30.99 3.80
C ILE A 438 9.24 31.40 2.48
N THR A 439 10.41 32.03 2.57
CA THR A 439 11.17 32.46 1.39
C THR A 439 11.60 31.26 0.55
N ALA A 440 12.03 30.16 1.19
CA ALA A 440 12.47 28.96 0.48
C ALA A 440 11.33 28.27 -0.29
N SER A 441 10.10 28.25 0.24
CA SER A 441 8.95 27.64 -0.45
C SER A 441 8.44 28.42 -1.65
N LEU A 442 8.80 29.72 -1.75
CA LEU A 442 8.37 30.61 -2.83
C LEU A 442 9.42 30.80 -3.93
N LYS A 443 10.60 30.18 -3.79
CA LYS A 443 11.68 30.31 -4.77
C LYS A 443 11.40 29.47 -6.02
N THR A 444 11.67 30.05 -7.18
CA THR A 444 11.76 29.33 -8.45
C THR A 444 13.06 28.51 -8.54
N ALA A 445 13.16 27.63 -9.53
CA ALA A 445 14.30 26.71 -9.68
C ALA A 445 15.66 27.43 -9.87
N ASP A 446 15.64 28.65 -10.40
CA ASP A 446 16.79 29.56 -10.54
C ASP A 446 17.07 30.40 -9.29
N GLY A 447 16.28 30.24 -8.22
CA GLY A 447 16.45 30.89 -6.93
C GLY A 447 15.84 32.29 -6.81
N ALA A 448 15.17 32.78 -7.86
CA ALA A 448 14.42 34.03 -7.84
C ALA A 448 13.11 33.89 -7.04
N ILE A 449 12.53 35.03 -6.64
CA ILE A 449 11.23 35.10 -5.97
C ILE A 449 10.35 36.03 -6.79
N PRO A 450 9.43 35.50 -7.61
CA PRO A 450 8.47 36.33 -8.33
C PRO A 450 7.51 36.96 -7.32
N LEU A 451 7.34 38.28 -7.42
CA LEU A 451 6.48 39.04 -6.53
C LEU A 451 5.63 40.04 -7.32
N VAL A 452 4.39 40.20 -6.87
CA VAL A 452 3.50 41.26 -7.34
C VAL A 452 3.54 42.35 -6.29
N GLN A 453 4.08 43.50 -6.64
CA GLN A 453 4.15 44.65 -5.74
C GLN A 453 2.91 45.54 -5.92
N ILE A 454 2.32 45.97 -4.82
CA ILE A 454 1.26 46.97 -4.81
C ILE A 454 1.88 48.34 -5.12
N SER A 455 1.22 49.17 -5.94
CA SER A 455 1.75 50.49 -6.27
C SER A 455 1.69 51.43 -5.06
N PRO A 456 2.60 52.41 -4.92
CA PRO A 456 2.60 53.36 -3.82
C PRO A 456 1.26 54.09 -3.61
N ASP A 457 0.53 54.37 -4.70
CA ASP A 457 -0.79 54.99 -4.61
C ASP A 457 -1.80 54.13 -3.83
N TRP A 458 -1.77 52.81 -4.05
CA TRP A 458 -2.61 51.87 -3.32
C TRP A 458 -2.16 51.71 -1.87
N GLU A 459 -0.85 51.70 -1.61
CA GLU A 459 -0.32 51.70 -0.23
C GLU A 459 -0.82 52.93 0.54
N GLY A 460 -0.78 54.12 -0.07
CA GLY A 460 -1.31 55.34 0.51
C GLY A 460 -2.80 55.27 0.83
N VAL A 461 -3.60 54.67 -0.07
CA VAL A 461 -5.04 54.42 0.17
C VAL A 461 -5.23 53.47 1.35
N PHE A 462 -4.48 52.36 1.42
CA PHE A 462 -4.61 51.43 2.55
C PHE A 462 -4.26 52.07 3.88
N THR A 463 -3.16 52.84 3.95
CA THR A 463 -2.77 53.56 5.17
C THR A 463 -3.79 54.63 5.56
N GLN A 464 -4.38 55.34 4.59
CA GLN A 464 -5.40 56.37 4.86
C GLN A 464 -6.68 55.77 5.48
N TYR A 465 -7.06 54.57 5.05
CA TYR A 465 -8.28 53.89 5.50
C TYR A 465 -8.00 52.75 6.50
N GLU A 466 -6.78 52.64 7.01
CA GLU A 466 -6.44 51.69 8.06
C GLU A 466 -7.19 52.08 9.33
N VAL A 467 -8.18 51.27 9.70
CA VAL A 467 -8.88 51.43 10.97
C VAL A 467 -7.94 50.91 12.05
N ALA A 468 -7.22 51.83 12.69
CA ALA A 468 -6.47 51.50 13.90
C ALA A 468 -7.45 50.84 14.89
N LYS A 469 -7.23 49.55 15.17
CA LYS A 469 -7.90 48.89 16.30
C LYS A 469 -7.29 49.42 17.59
N ASP A 470 -7.72 50.62 17.99
CA ASP A 470 -7.51 51.11 19.35
C ASP A 470 -8.47 50.35 20.28
N ASN A 471 -8.02 49.17 20.73
CA ASN A 471 -8.18 48.54 22.05
C ASN A 471 -7.98 47.02 21.99
#